data_AF-A0A1F8DQ74-F1
#
_entry.id   AF-A0A1F8DQ74-F1
#
_cell.length_a   1.000
_cell.length_b   1.000
_cell.length_c   1.000
_cell.angle_alpha   90.00
_cell.angle_beta   90.00
_cell.angle_gamma   90.00
#
_symmetry.space_group_name_H-M   'P 1'
#
loop_
_entity.id
_entity.type
_entity.pdbx_description
1 polymer ?
#
loop_
_entity_poly.entity_id
_entity_poly.type
_entity_poly.pdbx_seq_one_letter_code
_entity_poly.pdbx_strand_id
1 'polypeptide(L)'
;MYLTFVLSFALLAQGPSAIVDDRKQETELRQQEIRQQMEGRRQEVELRRQETRQQAEEIRVQKAEEVRQHREELRQQATDRLDERRAQAVERLSQRVNFINDKLTDGYFHRLDSFVNVLDKMVLRADRMTEERGLDVSSARLKIDAAYAAVNTARERVLEQKTKIYVVSLENVEAVGQAMSSAIRELRADHNRLRDETIMPLRERLKSVLEELKNAIVAAENNSL
;
A
#
# COMPACT_ATOMS: atom_id res chain seq x y z
N MET A 1 -20.15 -68.29 43.63
CA MET A 1 -21.47 -67.72 43.28
C MET A 1 -21.23 -66.25 42.95
N TYR A 2 -21.30 -65.89 41.66
CA TYR A 2 -21.72 -64.62 41.00
C TYR A 2 -21.79 -63.34 41.90
N LEU A 3 -21.40 -62.11 41.54
CA LEU A 3 -21.11 -61.43 40.27
C LEU A 3 -20.66 -59.97 40.55
N THR A 4 -19.76 -59.43 39.72
CA THR A 4 -19.66 -58.03 39.22
C THR A 4 -19.62 -56.79 40.15
N PHE A 5 -18.43 -56.17 40.20
CA PHE A 5 -18.08 -54.86 39.63
C PHE A 5 -19.22 -53.83 39.39
N VAL A 6 -19.19 -52.70 40.09
CA VAL A 6 -19.57 -51.39 39.51
C VAL A 6 -18.54 -50.36 39.96
N LEU A 7 -17.60 -50.08 39.06
CA LEU A 7 -16.83 -48.85 39.01
C LEU A 7 -17.84 -47.70 38.93
N SER A 8 -17.93 -46.88 39.98
CA SER A 8 -18.67 -45.62 39.92
C SER A 8 -17.84 -44.64 39.07
N PHE A 9 -18.02 -44.73 37.76
CA PHE A 9 -17.60 -43.72 36.80
C PHE A 9 -18.42 -42.46 37.09
N ALA A 10 -17.89 -41.57 37.94
CA ALA A 10 -18.31 -40.18 37.97
C ALA A 10 -17.78 -39.51 36.70
N LEU A 11 -18.39 -39.84 35.56
CA LEU A 11 -18.21 -39.09 34.33
C LEU A 11 -18.93 -37.76 34.54
N LEU A 12 -18.14 -36.72 34.82
CA LEU A 12 -18.59 -35.33 34.78
C LEU A 12 -19.35 -35.11 33.46
N ALA A 13 -20.68 -35.08 33.54
CA ALA A 13 -21.50 -34.49 32.50
C ALA A 13 -21.23 -32.98 32.53
N GLN A 14 -20.16 -32.53 31.85
CA GLN A 14 -20.05 -31.13 31.47
C GLN A 14 -21.22 -30.84 30.53
N GLY A 15 -22.23 -30.16 31.05
CA GLY A 15 -23.43 -29.83 30.30
C GLY A 15 -23.11 -28.93 29.10
N PRO A 16 -23.98 -28.91 28.08
CA PRO A 16 -23.79 -28.09 26.88
C PRO A 16 -23.68 -26.57 27.14
N SER A 17 -24.05 -26.07 28.33
CA SER A 17 -23.91 -24.65 28.68
C SER A 17 -22.46 -24.23 28.93
N ALA A 18 -21.64 -25.07 29.55
CA ALA A 18 -20.24 -24.75 29.85
C ALA A 18 -19.39 -24.64 28.56
N ILE A 19 -19.64 -25.54 27.59
CA ILE A 19 -18.96 -25.55 26.29
C ILE A 19 -19.40 -24.37 25.39
N VAL A 20 -20.57 -23.76 25.64
CA VAL A 20 -21.05 -22.58 24.90
C VAL A 20 -20.50 -21.29 25.49
N ASP A 21 -20.34 -21.19 26.81
CA ASP A 21 -19.71 -20.04 27.46
C ASP A 21 -18.20 -19.94 27.13
N ASP A 22 -17.48 -21.06 27.15
CA ASP A 22 -16.05 -21.08 26.79
C ASP A 22 -15.82 -20.62 25.34
N ARG A 23 -16.67 -21.06 24.40
CA ARG A 23 -16.56 -20.65 22.98
C ARG A 23 -16.90 -19.18 22.76
N LYS A 24 -17.82 -18.62 23.54
CA LYS A 24 -18.14 -17.17 23.50
C LYS A 24 -16.98 -16.35 24.04
N GLN A 25 -16.42 -16.73 25.19
CA GLN A 25 -15.24 -16.07 25.74
C GLN A 25 -14.03 -16.13 24.79
N GLU A 26 -13.76 -17.29 24.18
CA GLU A 26 -12.68 -17.43 23.20
C GLU A 26 -12.89 -16.51 21.99
N THR A 27 -14.14 -16.38 21.52
CA THR A 27 -14.48 -15.50 20.39
C THR A 27 -14.31 -14.03 20.75
N GLU A 28 -14.74 -13.61 21.94
CA GLU A 28 -14.61 -12.23 22.43
C GLU A 28 -13.13 -11.85 22.61
N LEU A 29 -12.33 -12.73 23.22
CA LEU A 29 -10.88 -12.55 23.37
C LEU A 29 -10.20 -12.38 22.01
N ARG A 30 -10.51 -13.27 21.06
CA ARG A 30 -9.96 -13.20 19.70
C ARG A 30 -10.35 -11.89 18.99
N GLN A 31 -11.58 -11.43 19.15
CA GLN A 31 -12.00 -10.15 18.58
C GLN A 31 -11.28 -8.96 19.22
N GLN A 32 -11.05 -9.01 20.54
CA GLN A 32 -10.30 -7.99 21.24
C GLN A 32 -8.83 -7.94 20.78
N GLU A 33 -8.18 -9.10 20.62
CA GLU A 33 -6.83 -9.20 20.08
C GLU A 33 -6.74 -8.61 18.67
N ILE A 34 -7.65 -8.97 17.77
CA ILE A 34 -7.67 -8.43 16.41
C ILE A 34 -7.91 -6.92 16.46
N ARG A 35 -8.77 -6.41 17.35
CA ARG A 35 -9.01 -4.96 17.49
C ARG A 35 -7.74 -4.22 17.93
N GLN A 36 -7.05 -4.73 18.94
CA GLN A 36 -5.75 -4.17 19.38
C GLN A 36 -4.71 -4.22 18.26
N GLN A 37 -4.66 -5.31 17.50
CA GLN A 37 -3.81 -5.43 16.32
C GLN A 37 -4.15 -4.36 15.28
N MET A 38 -5.44 -4.09 15.02
CA MET A 38 -5.87 -3.05 14.09
C MET A 38 -5.46 -1.65 14.55
N GLU A 39 -5.57 -1.35 15.84
CA GLU A 39 -5.11 -0.06 16.39
C GLU A 39 -3.59 0.09 16.26
N GLY A 40 -2.83 -0.95 16.62
CA GLY A 40 -1.39 -0.99 16.44
C GLY A 40 -0.98 -0.79 14.97
N ARG A 41 -1.70 -1.43 14.04
CA ARG A 41 -1.45 -1.27 12.60
C ARG A 41 -1.70 0.16 12.12
N ARG A 42 -2.77 0.81 12.60
CA ARG A 42 -3.07 2.20 12.25
C ARG A 42 -1.96 3.14 12.72
N GLN A 43 -1.47 2.94 13.94
CA GLN A 43 -0.34 3.71 14.48
C GLN A 43 0.93 3.47 13.66
N GLU A 44 1.25 2.21 13.35
CA GLU A 44 2.40 1.85 12.51
C GLU A 44 2.33 2.53 11.14
N VAL A 45 1.18 2.49 10.47
CA VAL A 45 0.98 3.11 9.14
C VAL A 45 1.09 4.63 9.20
N GLU A 46 0.61 5.28 10.27
CA GLU A 46 0.76 6.72 10.43
C GLU A 46 2.23 7.12 10.70
N LEU A 47 2.95 6.35 11.52
CA LEU A 47 4.40 6.53 11.71
C LEU A 47 5.14 6.36 10.37
N ARG A 48 4.88 5.26 9.65
CA ARG A 48 5.46 5.02 8.31
C ARG A 48 5.14 6.14 7.34
N ARG A 49 3.94 6.71 7.40
CA ARG A 49 3.54 7.86 6.57
C ARG A 49 4.37 9.09 6.88
N GLN A 50 4.64 9.38 8.16
CA GLN A 50 5.48 10.50 8.57
C GLN A 50 6.93 10.30 8.14
N GLU A 51 7.49 9.11 8.39
CA GLU A 51 8.84 8.73 7.93
C GLU A 51 8.97 8.88 6.41
N THR A 52 8.03 8.31 5.65
CA THR A 52 8.03 8.39 4.18
C THR A 52 7.97 9.85 3.70
N ARG A 53 7.22 10.72 4.39
CA ARG A 53 7.13 12.15 4.01
C ARG A 53 8.45 12.87 4.24
N GLN A 54 9.13 12.59 5.35
CA GLN A 54 10.45 13.14 5.64
C GLN A 54 11.46 12.66 4.60
N GLN A 55 11.51 11.36 4.34
CA GLN A 55 12.36 10.77 3.30
C GLN A 55 12.06 11.35 1.91
N ALA A 56 10.79 11.53 1.55
CA ALA A 56 10.43 12.11 0.26
C ALA A 56 10.91 13.57 0.12
N GLU A 57 10.94 14.34 1.21
CA GLU A 57 11.46 15.70 1.21
C GLU A 57 12.99 15.72 1.15
N GLU A 58 13.66 14.86 1.91
CA GLU A 58 15.12 14.68 1.84
C GLU A 58 15.56 14.30 0.41
N ILE A 59 14.87 13.34 -0.20
CA ILE A 59 15.09 12.94 -1.59
C ILE A 59 14.86 14.11 -2.53
N ARG A 60 13.83 14.94 -2.31
CA ARG A 60 13.59 16.12 -3.15
C ARG A 60 14.77 17.09 -3.11
N VAL A 61 15.31 17.36 -1.92
CA VAL A 61 16.47 18.25 -1.75
C VAL A 61 17.72 17.66 -2.41
N GLN A 62 18.04 16.40 -2.12
CA GLN A 62 19.22 15.72 -2.68
C GLN A 62 19.16 15.63 -4.20
N LYS A 63 18.00 15.21 -4.73
CA LYS A 63 17.78 15.09 -6.17
C LYS A 63 17.81 16.43 -6.89
N ALA A 64 17.34 17.51 -6.27
CA ALA A 64 17.41 18.83 -6.89
C ALA A 64 18.85 19.24 -7.17
N GLU A 65 19.78 18.89 -6.29
CA GLU A 65 21.22 19.10 -6.49
C GLU A 65 21.77 18.21 -7.62
N GLU A 66 21.52 16.91 -7.58
CA GLU A 66 22.00 15.97 -8.60
C GLU A 66 21.46 16.29 -10.00
N VAL A 67 20.16 16.64 -10.10
CA VAL A 67 19.55 17.09 -11.36
C VAL A 67 20.17 18.39 -11.85
N ARG A 68 20.55 19.30 -10.95
CA ARG A 68 21.24 20.55 -11.33
C ARG A 68 22.62 20.25 -11.91
N GLN A 69 23.40 19.39 -11.25
CA GLN A 69 24.74 18.99 -11.71
C GLN A 69 24.67 18.30 -13.08
N HIS A 70 23.80 17.30 -13.23
CA HIS A 70 23.60 16.63 -14.51
C HIS A 70 23.09 17.57 -15.61
N ARG A 71 22.30 18.58 -15.27
CA ARG A 71 21.87 19.59 -16.24
C ARG A 71 23.06 20.43 -16.72
N GLU A 72 23.95 20.83 -15.83
CA GLU A 72 25.14 21.62 -16.17
C GLU A 72 26.09 20.81 -17.06
N GLU A 73 26.35 19.55 -16.72
CA GLU A 73 27.14 18.62 -17.53
C GLU A 73 26.52 18.41 -18.93
N LEU A 74 25.21 18.14 -18.97
CA LEU A 74 24.48 17.92 -20.21
C LEU A 74 24.48 19.18 -21.09
N ARG A 75 24.35 20.36 -20.48
CA ARG A 75 24.38 21.64 -21.19
C ARG A 75 25.75 21.88 -21.84
N GLN A 76 26.83 21.65 -21.09
CA GLN A 76 28.20 21.77 -21.63
C GLN A 76 28.40 20.81 -22.81
N GLN A 77 28.06 19.53 -22.63
CA GLN A 77 28.18 18.52 -23.69
C GLN A 77 27.32 18.85 -24.91
N ALA A 78 26.10 19.37 -24.71
CA ALA A 78 25.18 19.71 -25.78
C ALA A 78 25.68 20.92 -26.59
N THR A 79 26.19 21.97 -25.94
CA THR A 79 26.72 23.15 -26.63
C THR A 79 27.96 22.82 -27.45
N ASP A 80 28.81 21.91 -26.97
CA ASP A 80 30.04 21.53 -27.67
C ASP A 80 29.80 20.62 -28.89
N ARG A 81 28.68 19.89 -28.91
CA ARG A 81 28.45 18.79 -29.87
C ARG A 81 27.24 18.97 -30.78
N LEU A 82 26.28 19.83 -30.43
CA LEU A 82 25.00 19.96 -31.11
C LEU A 82 24.76 21.38 -31.62
N ASP A 83 23.92 21.49 -32.65
CA ASP A 83 23.35 22.79 -33.01
C ASP A 83 22.49 23.35 -31.86
N GLU A 84 22.31 24.68 -31.85
CA GLU A 84 21.60 25.38 -30.79
C GLU A 84 20.18 24.85 -30.57
N ARG A 85 19.47 24.51 -31.65
CA ARG A 85 18.07 24.03 -31.55
C ARG A 85 18.00 22.67 -30.88
N ARG A 86 18.91 21.76 -31.23
CA ARG A 86 19.02 20.41 -30.66
C ARG A 86 19.51 20.46 -29.22
N ALA A 87 20.50 21.29 -28.92
CA ALA A 87 20.98 21.50 -27.55
C ALA A 87 19.84 21.97 -26.63
N GLN A 88 19.08 22.98 -27.05
CA GLN A 88 17.91 23.46 -26.30
C GLN A 88 16.83 22.38 -26.15
N ALA A 89 16.60 21.54 -27.16
CA ALA A 89 15.60 20.48 -27.09
C ALA A 89 15.99 19.41 -26.06
N VAL A 90 17.26 19.00 -26.03
CA VAL A 90 17.79 18.03 -25.06
C VAL A 90 17.68 18.57 -23.63
N GLU A 91 18.09 19.81 -23.40
CA GLU A 91 18.00 20.44 -22.07
C GLU A 91 16.56 20.51 -21.57
N ARG A 92 15.64 21.01 -22.41
CA ARG A 92 14.21 21.10 -22.07
C ARG A 92 13.62 19.73 -21.77
N LEU A 93 13.98 18.71 -22.55
CA LEU A 93 13.49 17.37 -22.32
C LEU A 93 13.98 16.81 -20.99
N SER A 94 15.28 16.91 -20.72
CA SER A 94 15.90 16.44 -19.47
C SER A 94 15.22 17.06 -18.25
N GLN A 95 14.96 18.37 -18.27
CA GLN A 95 14.22 19.05 -17.21
C GLN A 95 12.78 18.50 -17.10
N ARG A 96 12.09 18.35 -18.22
CA ARG A 96 10.70 17.93 -18.25
C ARG A 96 10.51 16.50 -17.73
N VAL A 97 11.36 15.55 -18.10
CA VAL A 97 11.21 14.15 -17.66
C VAL A 97 11.40 14.01 -16.15
N ASN A 98 12.38 14.71 -15.58
CA ASN A 98 12.65 14.68 -14.14
C ASN A 98 11.57 15.42 -13.33
N PHE A 99 11.08 16.54 -13.84
CA PHE A 99 9.92 17.23 -13.27
C PHE A 99 8.66 16.35 -13.26
N ILE A 100 8.40 15.64 -14.36
CA ILE A 100 7.26 14.71 -14.43
C ILE A 100 7.43 13.57 -13.43
N ASN A 101 8.64 13.01 -13.27
CA ASN A 101 8.88 11.97 -12.26
C ASN A 101 8.52 12.45 -10.85
N ASP A 102 8.95 13.66 -10.49
CA ASP A 102 8.63 14.27 -9.18
C ASP A 102 7.12 14.48 -9.01
N LYS A 103 6.46 15.07 -10.01
CA LYS A 103 5.00 15.29 -9.97
C LYS A 103 4.18 14.01 -9.86
N LEU A 104 4.57 12.96 -10.58
CA LEU A 104 3.86 11.69 -10.54
C LEU A 104 4.07 10.97 -9.20
N THR A 105 5.30 10.93 -8.69
CA THR A 105 5.60 10.32 -7.37
C THR A 105 4.88 11.03 -6.23
N ASP A 106 4.84 12.37 -6.25
CA ASP A 106 4.02 13.14 -5.30
C ASP A 106 2.54 12.77 -5.41
N GLY A 107 2.01 12.66 -6.63
CA GLY A 107 0.64 12.22 -6.87
C GLY A 107 0.33 10.83 -6.31
N TYR A 108 1.28 9.89 -6.37
CA TYR A 108 1.10 8.57 -5.77
C TYR A 108 1.07 8.63 -4.25
N PHE A 109 1.91 9.43 -3.60
CA PHE A 109 1.84 9.59 -2.13
C PHE A 109 0.48 10.11 -1.67
N HIS A 110 -0.08 11.10 -2.35
CA HIS A 110 -1.43 11.61 -2.04
C HIS A 110 -2.51 10.53 -2.21
N ARG A 111 -2.37 9.68 -3.23
CA ARG A 111 -3.29 8.56 -3.45
C ARG A 111 -3.16 7.48 -2.39
N LEU A 112 -1.95 7.14 -1.95
CA LEU A 112 -1.69 6.19 -0.87
C LEU A 112 -2.26 6.71 0.46
N ASP A 113 -2.11 8.00 0.76
CA ASP A 113 -2.77 8.65 1.90
C ASP A 113 -4.31 8.49 1.84
N SER A 114 -4.88 8.64 0.64
CA SER A 114 -6.32 8.45 0.45
C SER A 114 -6.75 6.99 0.67
N PHE A 115 -5.92 6.00 0.32
CA PHE A 115 -6.21 4.60 0.60
C PHE A 115 -6.19 4.29 2.09
N VAL A 116 -5.24 4.85 2.86
CA VAL A 116 -5.22 4.75 4.34
C VAL A 116 -6.52 5.31 4.92
N ASN A 117 -6.94 6.50 4.49
CA ASN A 117 -8.19 7.12 4.96
C ASN A 117 -9.43 6.25 4.68
N VAL A 118 -9.44 5.51 3.57
CA VAL A 118 -10.53 4.57 3.24
C VAL A 118 -10.47 3.34 4.14
N LEU A 119 -9.28 2.78 4.38
CA LEU A 119 -9.08 1.65 5.29
C LEU A 119 -9.50 2.00 6.73
N ASP A 120 -9.18 3.20 7.20
CA ASP A 120 -9.61 3.69 8.53
C ASP A 120 -11.14 3.69 8.65
N LYS A 121 -11.83 4.18 7.62
CA LYS A 121 -13.30 4.14 7.58
C LYS A 121 -13.85 2.72 7.56
N MET A 122 -13.16 1.78 6.92
CA MET A 122 -13.53 0.36 6.91
C MET A 122 -13.34 -0.28 8.29
N VAL A 123 -12.26 0.06 9.02
CA VAL A 123 -12.06 -0.36 10.42
C VAL A 123 -13.22 0.12 11.28
N LEU A 124 -13.53 1.42 11.23
CA LEU A 124 -14.65 1.98 11.99
C LEU A 124 -16.00 1.34 11.64
N ARG A 125 -16.19 0.94 10.37
CA ARG A 125 -17.39 0.21 9.95
C ARG A 125 -17.42 -1.20 10.50
N ALA A 126 -16.28 -1.91 10.48
CA ALA A 126 -16.15 -3.24 11.06
C ALA A 126 -16.42 -3.21 12.57
N ASP A 127 -15.89 -2.21 13.29
CA ASP A 127 -16.13 -2.02 14.72
C ASP A 127 -17.62 -1.85 15.03
N ARG A 128 -18.32 -0.95 14.32
CA ARG A 128 -19.78 -0.78 14.49
C ARG A 128 -20.57 -2.05 14.18
N MET A 129 -20.19 -2.78 13.14
CA MET A 129 -20.87 -4.04 12.78
C MET A 129 -20.72 -5.09 13.87
N THR A 130 -19.58 -5.14 14.55
CA THR A 130 -19.37 -6.03 15.70
C THR A 130 -20.13 -5.55 16.94
N GLU A 131 -19.98 -4.29 17.33
CA GLU A 131 -20.54 -3.74 18.58
C GLU A 131 -22.07 -3.64 18.57
N GLU A 132 -22.64 -3.15 17.47
CA GLU A 132 -24.08 -2.85 17.40
C GLU A 132 -24.90 -4.08 16.98
N ARG A 133 -24.30 -5.00 16.23
CA ARG A 133 -25.01 -6.11 15.56
C ARG A 133 -24.43 -7.50 15.87
N GLY A 134 -23.33 -7.58 16.63
CA GLY A 134 -22.68 -8.86 16.94
C GLY A 134 -22.12 -9.60 15.72
N LEU A 135 -21.82 -8.88 14.63
CA LEU A 135 -21.37 -9.53 13.39
C LEU A 135 -19.90 -9.94 13.47
N ASP A 136 -19.61 -11.15 13.00
CA ASP A 136 -18.24 -11.59 12.76
C ASP A 136 -17.68 -10.90 11.51
N VAL A 137 -16.65 -10.09 11.71
CA VAL A 137 -15.95 -9.34 10.67
C VAL A 137 -14.47 -9.73 10.60
N SER A 138 -14.08 -10.87 11.19
CA SER A 138 -12.69 -11.31 11.30
C SER A 138 -12.02 -11.42 9.92
N SER A 139 -12.71 -11.96 8.92
CA SER A 139 -12.23 -12.02 7.52
C SER A 139 -11.95 -10.63 6.95
N ALA A 140 -12.87 -9.68 7.16
CA ALA A 140 -12.68 -8.31 6.71
C ALA A 140 -11.48 -7.64 7.38
N ARG A 141 -11.28 -7.85 8.69
CA ARG A 141 -10.13 -7.31 9.43
C ARG A 141 -8.80 -7.85 8.91
N LEU A 142 -8.70 -9.14 8.62
CA LEU A 142 -7.51 -9.74 8.00
C LEU A 142 -7.20 -9.11 6.64
N LYS A 143 -8.21 -8.84 5.81
CA LYS A 143 -8.02 -8.17 4.51
C LYS A 143 -7.62 -6.69 4.67
N ILE A 144 -8.13 -6.00 5.70
CA ILE A 144 -7.71 -4.63 6.01
C ILE A 144 -6.23 -4.61 6.42
N ASP A 145 -5.81 -5.53 7.29
CA ASP A 145 -4.40 -5.65 7.70
C ASP A 145 -3.47 -5.87 6.50
N ALA A 146 -3.84 -6.83 5.62
CA ALA A 146 -3.10 -7.09 4.39
C ALA A 146 -3.08 -5.88 3.43
N ALA A 147 -4.12 -5.05 3.42
CA ALA A 147 -4.16 -3.83 2.63
C ALA A 147 -3.26 -2.73 3.20
N TYR A 148 -3.20 -2.57 4.54
CA TYR A 148 -2.25 -1.67 5.19
C TYR A 148 -0.80 -2.04 4.90
N ALA A 149 -0.46 -3.32 5.01
CA ALA A 149 0.88 -3.80 4.68
C ALA A 149 1.24 -3.48 3.21
N ALA A 150 0.30 -3.72 2.28
CA ALA A 150 0.51 -3.39 0.87
C ALA A 150 0.68 -1.88 0.61
N VAL A 151 0.03 -1.01 1.40
CA VAL A 151 0.23 0.44 1.31
C VAL A 151 1.66 0.81 1.71
N ASN A 152 2.21 0.20 2.76
CA ASN A 152 3.59 0.47 3.19
C ASN A 152 4.60 0.05 2.13
N THR A 153 4.48 -1.16 1.58
CA THR A 153 5.31 -1.60 0.44
C THR A 153 5.17 -0.67 -0.78
N ALA A 154 3.97 -0.16 -1.03
CA ALA A 154 3.75 0.78 -2.10
C ALA A 154 4.47 2.13 -1.87
N ARG A 155 4.54 2.61 -0.62
CA ARG A 155 5.28 3.83 -0.30
C ARG A 155 6.78 3.67 -0.58
N GLU A 156 7.36 2.55 -0.20
CA GLU A 156 8.77 2.22 -0.47
C GLU A 156 9.06 2.23 -1.97
N ARG A 157 8.23 1.57 -2.78
CA ARG A 157 8.35 1.59 -4.25
C ARG A 157 8.22 3.00 -4.85
N VAL A 158 7.33 3.84 -4.31
CA VAL A 158 7.21 5.24 -4.76
C VAL A 158 8.44 6.05 -4.35
N LEU A 159 9.02 5.82 -3.17
CA LEU A 159 10.28 6.44 -2.75
C LEU A 159 11.43 6.07 -3.70
N GLU A 160 11.60 4.77 -3.98
CA GLU A 160 12.59 4.28 -4.95
C GLU A 160 12.41 4.92 -6.33
N GLN A 161 11.17 5.09 -6.78
CA GLN A 161 10.89 5.75 -8.05
C GLN A 161 11.19 7.26 -7.99
N LYS A 162 11.01 7.89 -6.83
CA LYS A 162 11.27 9.33 -6.64
C LYS A 162 12.76 9.65 -6.70
N THR A 163 13.65 8.77 -6.23
CA THR A 163 15.10 8.97 -6.30
C THR A 163 15.63 8.96 -7.74
N LYS A 164 14.98 8.23 -8.66
CA LYS A 164 15.47 8.10 -10.04
C LYS A 164 15.58 9.43 -10.78
N ILE A 165 16.70 9.58 -11.49
CA ILE A 165 16.99 10.66 -12.42
C ILE A 165 17.08 10.10 -13.83
N TYR A 166 16.36 10.72 -14.75
CA TYR A 166 16.36 10.36 -16.17
C TYR A 166 17.32 11.28 -16.92
N VAL A 167 18.36 10.69 -17.52
CA VAL A 167 19.40 11.42 -18.24
C VAL A 167 19.33 11.09 -19.73
N VAL A 168 19.56 12.10 -20.57
CA VAL A 168 19.71 11.92 -22.02
C VAL A 168 21.19 11.76 -22.33
N SER A 169 21.62 10.57 -22.77
CA SER A 169 23.01 10.35 -23.18
C SER A 169 23.31 11.03 -24.53
N LEU A 170 24.45 11.73 -24.60
CA LEU A 170 24.97 12.41 -25.80
C LEU A 170 26.23 11.73 -26.36
N GLU A 171 26.38 10.42 -26.14
CA GLU A 171 27.50 9.63 -26.68
C GLU A 171 27.56 9.65 -28.20
N ASN A 172 26.40 9.57 -28.86
CA ASN A 172 26.29 9.65 -30.31
C ASN A 172 25.37 10.81 -30.72
N VAL A 173 25.95 11.79 -31.42
CA VAL A 173 25.30 13.03 -31.87
C VAL A 173 24.24 12.78 -32.94
N GLU A 174 24.44 11.81 -33.84
CA GLU A 174 23.43 11.45 -34.83
C GLU A 174 22.20 10.76 -34.20
N ALA A 175 22.39 10.10 -33.04
CA ALA A 175 21.37 9.33 -32.35
C ALA A 175 20.63 10.08 -31.23
N VAL A 176 20.82 11.40 -31.08
CA VAL A 176 20.21 12.19 -29.99
C VAL A 176 18.68 12.06 -29.92
N GLY A 177 18.00 11.98 -31.07
CA GLY A 177 16.55 11.75 -31.11
C GLY A 177 16.14 10.40 -30.48
N GLN A 178 16.94 9.37 -30.67
CA GLN A 178 16.72 8.05 -30.07
C GLN A 178 17.01 8.07 -28.57
N ALA A 179 18.09 8.75 -28.14
CA ALA A 179 18.44 8.91 -26.72
C ALA A 179 17.32 9.63 -25.95
N MET A 180 16.82 10.75 -26.50
CA MET A 180 15.66 11.46 -25.97
C MET A 180 14.43 10.57 -25.85
N SER A 181 14.12 9.81 -26.91
CA SER A 181 12.98 8.89 -26.92
C SER A 181 13.15 7.76 -25.90
N SER A 182 14.39 7.33 -25.65
CA SER A 182 14.71 6.31 -24.66
C SER A 182 14.39 6.79 -23.24
N ALA A 183 14.84 7.98 -22.86
CA ALA A 183 14.54 8.56 -21.55
C ALA A 183 13.03 8.69 -21.29
N ILE A 184 12.25 9.09 -22.31
CA ILE A 184 10.79 9.15 -22.22
C ILE A 184 10.17 7.77 -22.03
N ARG A 185 10.64 6.77 -22.82
CA ARG A 185 10.12 5.40 -22.72
C ARG A 185 10.42 4.78 -21.37
N GLU A 186 11.61 5.04 -20.82
CA GLU A 186 12.03 4.55 -19.52
C GLU A 186 11.15 5.12 -18.41
N LEU A 187 10.98 6.45 -18.36
CA LEU A 187 10.05 7.11 -17.44
C LEU A 187 8.64 6.50 -17.56
N ARG A 188 8.14 6.35 -18.78
CA ARG A 188 6.79 5.80 -19.00
C ARG A 188 6.69 4.35 -18.51
N ALA A 189 7.69 3.52 -18.79
CA ALA A 189 7.70 2.12 -18.40
C ALA A 189 7.72 1.98 -16.87
N ASP A 190 8.56 2.76 -16.20
CA ASP A 190 8.65 2.82 -14.74
C ASP A 190 7.32 3.20 -14.08
N HIS A 191 6.69 4.27 -14.56
CA HIS A 191 5.41 4.74 -14.02
C HIS A 191 4.26 3.79 -14.35
N ASN A 192 4.28 3.13 -15.51
CA ASN A 192 3.31 2.08 -15.82
C ASN A 192 3.44 0.89 -14.87
N ARG A 193 4.68 0.42 -14.60
CA ARG A 193 4.91 -0.66 -13.63
C ARG A 193 4.43 -0.27 -12.24
N LEU A 194 4.74 0.94 -11.78
CA LEU A 194 4.27 1.43 -10.48
C LEU A 194 2.74 1.49 -10.42
N ARG A 195 2.09 1.97 -11.49
CA ARG A 195 0.63 1.98 -11.58
C ARG A 195 0.05 0.56 -11.53
N ASP A 196 0.51 -0.33 -12.40
CA ASP A 196 -0.13 -1.62 -12.67
C ASP A 196 0.18 -2.66 -11.60
N GLU A 197 1.40 -2.66 -11.07
CA GLU A 197 1.84 -3.66 -10.09
C GLU A 197 1.62 -3.22 -8.64
N THR A 198 1.46 -1.91 -8.40
CA THR A 198 1.46 -1.36 -7.03
C THR A 198 0.16 -0.64 -6.72
N ILE A 199 -0.22 0.37 -7.51
CA ILE A 199 -1.37 1.24 -7.20
C ILE A 199 -2.71 0.57 -7.54
N MET A 200 -2.83 -0.08 -8.69
CA MET A 200 -4.07 -0.74 -9.10
C MET A 200 -4.43 -1.94 -8.19
N PRO A 201 -3.50 -2.83 -7.80
CA PRO A 201 -3.81 -3.93 -6.90
C PRO A 201 -4.31 -3.47 -5.52
N LEU A 202 -3.84 -2.31 -5.03
CA LEU A 202 -4.38 -1.71 -3.80
C LEU A 202 -5.86 -1.34 -3.92
N ARG A 203 -6.28 -0.81 -5.07
CA ARG A 203 -7.70 -0.52 -5.33
C ARG A 203 -8.54 -1.80 -5.28
N GLU A 204 -8.04 -2.90 -5.84
CA GLU A 204 -8.75 -4.19 -5.81
C GLU A 204 -8.79 -4.77 -4.39
N ARG A 205 -7.73 -4.60 -3.58
CA ARG A 205 -7.75 -4.97 -2.16
C ARG A 205 -8.82 -4.21 -1.38
N LEU A 206 -8.96 -2.90 -1.60
CA LEU A 206 -10.03 -2.10 -0.97
C LEU A 206 -11.42 -2.59 -1.35
N LYS A 207 -11.65 -2.91 -2.64
CA LYS A 207 -12.92 -3.49 -3.07
C LYS A 207 -13.16 -4.84 -2.39
N SER A 208 -12.15 -5.70 -2.30
CA SER A 208 -12.25 -7.00 -1.64
C SER A 208 -12.64 -6.86 -0.16
N VAL A 209 -12.10 -5.87 0.56
CA VAL A 209 -12.53 -5.54 1.92
C VAL A 209 -14.01 -5.13 1.96
N LEU A 210 -14.46 -4.27 1.05
CA LEU A 210 -15.87 -3.87 0.99
C LEU A 210 -16.80 -5.07 0.78
N GLU A 211 -16.42 -5.99 -0.11
CA GLU A 211 -17.21 -7.20 -0.35
C GLU A 211 -17.26 -8.11 0.88
N GLU A 212 -16.17 -8.27 1.63
CA GLU A 212 -16.22 -9.01 2.91
C GLU A 212 -17.17 -8.36 3.93
N LEU A 213 -17.11 -7.03 4.05
CA LEU A 213 -18.02 -6.31 4.95
C LEU A 213 -19.48 -6.44 4.50
N LYS A 214 -19.77 -6.51 3.20
CA LYS A 214 -21.12 -6.77 2.69
C LYS A 214 -21.56 -8.20 2.98
N ASN A 215 -20.68 -9.18 2.72
CA ASN A 215 -20.97 -10.58 2.94
C ASN A 215 -21.28 -10.89 4.41
N ALA A 216 -20.58 -10.24 5.34
CA ALA A 216 -20.88 -10.35 6.77
C ALA A 216 -22.31 -9.87 7.12
N ILE A 217 -22.83 -8.84 6.43
CA ILE A 217 -24.21 -8.38 6.61
C ILE A 217 -25.19 -9.41 6.05
N VAL A 218 -24.98 -9.87 4.81
CA VAL A 218 -25.86 -10.83 4.13
C VAL A 218 -25.91 -12.16 4.89
N ALA A 219 -24.77 -12.64 5.40
CA ALA A 219 -24.72 -13.87 6.19
C ALA A 219 -25.56 -13.77 7.47
N ALA A 220 -25.60 -12.59 8.10
CA ALA A 220 -26.42 -12.36 9.28
C ALA A 220 -27.92 -12.34 8.97
N GLU A 221 -28.31 -11.71 7.86
CA GLU A 221 -29.69 -11.67 7.39
C GLU A 221 -30.21 -13.07 7.07
N ASN A 222 -29.40 -13.90 6.41
CA ASN A 222 -29.77 -15.28 6.06
C ASN A 222 -29.85 -16.22 7.29
N ASN A 223 -29.10 -15.95 8.35
CA ASN A 223 -29.16 -16.72 9.60
C ASN A 223 -30.29 -16.26 10.55
N SER A 224 -30.99 -15.17 10.21
CA SER A 224 -32.10 -14.61 11.00
C SER A 224 -33.48 -14.99 10.47
N LEU A 225 -33.54 -15.79 9.38
CA LEU A 225 -34.74 -16.34 8.73
C LEU A 225 -34.85 -17.85 9.00
#